data_AF-A0AAE6VS33-F1
#
_entry.id   AF-A0AAE6VS33-F1
#
_cell.length_a   1.000
_cell.length_b   1.000
_cell.length_c   1.000
_cell.angle_alpha   90.00
_cell.angle_beta   90.00
_cell.angle_gamma   90.00
#
_symmetry.space_group_name_H-M   'P 1'
#
loop_
_entity.id
_entity.type
_entity.pdbx_description
1 polymer ?
#
loop_
_entity_poly.entity_id
_entity_poly.type
_entity_poly.pdbx_seq_one_letter_code
_entity_poly.pdbx_strand_id
1 'polypeptide(L)'
;MVINTRILSLAFTLSMICSCSTTPPIVVHNEYGEMSADNELFRKEASDCALEARQGVSSATLNENSEELEVAFASIQLLSFFSANASCIKSKGWRIKE
;
A
#
# COMPACT_ATOMS: atom_id res chain seq x y z
N MET A 1 22.80 40.45 -10.42
CA MET A 1 22.43 39.15 -9.84
C MET A 1 21.45 38.48 -10.80
N VAL A 2 21.91 37.51 -11.61
CA VAL A 2 21.06 36.85 -12.62
C VAL A 2 20.37 35.67 -11.93
N ILE A 3 19.10 35.83 -11.58
CA ILE A 3 18.31 34.75 -11.01
C ILE A 3 18.02 33.76 -12.14
N ASN A 4 18.57 32.55 -12.03
CA ASN A 4 18.49 31.52 -13.07
C ASN A 4 17.05 30.95 -13.09
N THR A 5 16.23 31.44 -14.01
CA THR A 5 14.78 31.18 -14.12
C THR A 5 14.41 29.68 -14.19
N ARG A 6 15.34 28.83 -14.65
CA ARG A 6 15.16 27.36 -14.71
C ARG A 6 15.09 26.70 -13.34
N ILE A 7 15.73 27.26 -12.33
CA ILE A 7 15.72 26.70 -10.96
C ILE A 7 14.39 27.04 -10.27
N LEU A 8 13.87 28.26 -10.49
CA LEU A 8 12.55 28.65 -10.00
C LEU A 8 11.43 27.82 -10.62
N SER A 9 11.50 27.53 -11.93
CA SER A 9 10.46 26.74 -12.60
C SER A 9 10.40 25.31 -12.08
N LEU A 10 11.54 24.68 -11.78
CA LEU A 10 11.60 23.31 -11.30
C LEU A 10 11.06 23.16 -9.87
N ALA A 11 11.37 24.13 -9.00
CA ALA A 11 10.81 24.20 -7.65
C ALA A 11 9.29 24.41 -7.65
N PHE A 12 8.78 25.19 -8.61
CA PHE A 12 7.35 25.45 -8.77
C PHE A 12 6.59 24.26 -9.37
N THR A 13 7.24 23.47 -10.23
CA THR A 13 6.63 22.22 -10.72
C THR A 13 6.61 21.13 -9.65
N LEU A 14 7.65 21.02 -8.81
CA LEU A 14 7.69 20.03 -7.72
C LEU A 14 6.64 20.31 -6.63
N SER A 15 6.32 21.58 -6.35
CA SER A 15 5.32 21.93 -5.34
C SER A 15 3.89 21.59 -5.75
N MET A 16 3.57 21.55 -7.05
CA MET A 16 2.25 21.15 -7.55
C MET A 16 1.99 19.64 -7.49
N ILE A 17 3.02 18.80 -7.42
CA ILE A 17 2.89 17.32 -7.43
C ILE A 17 2.70 16.74 -6.03
N CYS A 18 2.81 17.57 -4.98
CA CYS A 18 2.76 17.15 -3.58
C CYS A 18 1.36 17.31 -2.93
N SER A 19 0.29 17.32 -3.73
CA SER A 19 -1.07 17.18 -3.20
C SER A 19 -1.47 15.70 -3.15
N CYS A 20 -0.65 14.85 -2.51
CA CYS A 20 -1.11 13.53 -2.11
C CYS A 20 -2.15 13.76 -1.02
N SER A 21 -3.43 13.76 -1.39
CA SER A 21 -4.52 13.68 -0.43
C SER A 21 -4.27 12.44 0.44
N THR A 22 -3.90 12.66 1.70
CA THR A 22 -3.63 11.61 2.69
C THR A 22 -4.92 11.11 3.34
N THR A 23 -6.09 11.49 2.81
CA THR A 23 -7.37 11.03 3.33
C THR A 23 -7.45 9.51 3.16
N PRO A 24 -7.57 8.76 4.27
CA PRO A 24 -7.72 7.32 4.18
C PRO A 24 -8.93 6.96 3.33
N PRO A 25 -8.88 5.86 2.55
CA PRO A 25 -10.04 5.43 1.78
C PRO A 25 -11.21 5.10 2.70
N ILE A 26 -12.42 5.23 2.18
CA ILE A 26 -13.60 4.74 2.88
C ILE A 26 -13.74 3.24 2.65
N VAL A 27 -13.99 2.50 3.72
CA VAL A 27 -14.27 1.07 3.72
C VAL A 27 -15.68 0.82 4.22
N VAL A 28 -16.27 -0.28 3.78
CA VAL A 28 -17.61 -0.71 4.18
C VAL A 28 -17.50 -2.09 4.79
N HIS A 29 -18.05 -2.25 5.99
CA HIS A 29 -18.27 -3.55 6.62
C HIS A 29 -19.73 -3.98 6.48
N ASN A 30 -19.97 -5.28 6.37
CA ASN A 30 -21.32 -5.84 6.28
C ASN A 30 -22.21 -5.50 7.50
N GLU A 31 -21.62 -5.41 8.70
CA GLU A 31 -22.36 -5.17 9.95
C GLU A 31 -22.26 -3.73 10.47
N TYR A 32 -21.12 -3.06 10.26
CA TYR A 32 -20.82 -1.76 10.85
C TYR A 32 -21.06 -0.59 9.89
N GLY A 33 -21.30 -0.87 8.61
CA GLY A 33 -21.50 0.15 7.59
C GLY A 33 -20.19 0.81 7.16
N GLU A 34 -20.29 2.08 6.76
CA GLU A 34 -19.17 2.84 6.21
C GLU A 34 -18.29 3.45 7.29
N MET A 35 -16.98 3.38 7.10
CA MET A 35 -16.02 4.04 7.96
C MET A 35 -14.73 4.38 7.20
N SER A 36 -13.91 5.23 7.78
CA SER A 36 -12.57 5.51 7.25
C SER A 36 -11.62 4.33 7.52
N ALA A 37 -10.69 4.07 6.62
CA ALA A 37 -9.68 3.01 6.77
C ALA A 37 -8.68 3.26 7.91
N ASP A 38 -8.72 4.42 8.57
CA ASP A 38 -7.99 4.67 9.82
C ASP A 38 -8.76 4.23 11.08
N ASN A 39 -10.03 3.80 10.94
CA ASN A 39 -10.84 3.28 12.04
C ASN A 39 -10.14 2.07 12.69
N GLU A 40 -10.17 2.03 14.02
CA GLU A 40 -9.46 1.00 14.81
C GLU A 40 -9.91 -0.43 14.49
N LEU A 41 -11.20 -0.65 14.19
CA LEU A 41 -11.73 -1.98 13.84
C LEU A 41 -11.10 -2.49 12.54
N PHE A 42 -11.18 -1.67 11.49
CA PHE A 42 -10.56 -2.03 10.20
C PHE A 42 -9.06 -2.18 10.32
N ARG A 43 -8.37 -1.25 11.01
CA ARG A 43 -6.91 -1.31 11.18
C ARG A 43 -6.45 -2.56 11.90
N LYS A 44 -7.16 -2.99 12.95
CA LYS A 44 -6.84 -4.21 13.68
C LYS A 44 -6.96 -5.43 12.77
N GLU A 45 -8.09 -5.57 12.10
CA GLU A 45 -8.34 -6.73 11.23
C GLU A 45 -7.43 -6.75 9.98
N ALA A 46 -7.13 -5.59 9.40
CA ALA A 46 -6.14 -5.44 8.34
C ALA A 46 -4.73 -5.82 8.81
N SER A 47 -4.36 -5.45 10.03
CA SER A 47 -3.08 -5.86 10.62
C SER A 47 -3.02 -7.36 10.85
N ASP A 48 -4.09 -7.97 11.38
CA ASP A 48 -4.15 -9.42 11.60
C ASP A 48 -4.04 -10.19 10.27
N CYS A 49 -4.80 -9.78 9.25
CA CYS A 49 -4.71 -10.36 7.91
C CYS A 49 -3.31 -10.21 7.28
N ALA A 50 -2.64 -9.07 7.47
CA ALA A 50 -1.29 -8.87 6.99
C ALA A 50 -0.27 -9.78 7.71
N LEU A 51 -0.45 -9.99 9.02
CA LEU A 51 0.40 -10.91 9.80
C LEU A 51 0.21 -12.37 9.35
N GLU A 52 -1.02 -12.79 9.09
CA GLU A 52 -1.33 -14.12 8.55
C GLU A 52 -0.72 -14.31 7.15
N ALA A 53 -0.94 -13.35 6.24
CA ALA A 53 -0.41 -13.40 4.87
C ALA A 53 1.13 -13.44 4.84
N ARG A 54 1.79 -12.77 5.79
CA ARG A 54 3.26 -12.79 5.91
C ARG A 54 3.82 -14.18 6.21
N GLN A 55 3.08 -15.05 6.91
CA GLN A 55 3.54 -16.41 7.20
C GLN A 55 3.73 -17.26 5.93
N GLY A 56 3.04 -16.91 4.83
CA GLY A 56 3.15 -17.57 3.53
C GLY A 56 4.30 -17.07 2.65
N VAL A 57 5.11 -16.10 3.10
CA VAL A 57 6.15 -15.46 2.29
C VAL A 57 7.53 -15.58 2.95
N SER A 58 8.53 -15.97 2.16
CA SER A 58 9.92 -16.02 2.63
C SER A 58 10.51 -14.61 2.80
N SER A 59 11.45 -14.45 3.73
CA SER A 59 12.12 -13.15 3.97
C SER A 59 13.25 -12.87 2.98
N ALA A 60 13.01 -13.04 1.68
CA ALA A 60 13.99 -12.72 0.65
C ALA A 60 14.24 -11.21 0.61
N THR A 61 15.50 -10.80 0.70
CA THR A 61 15.90 -9.39 0.61
C THR A 61 16.57 -9.16 -0.73
N LEU A 62 15.94 -8.37 -1.61
CA LEU A 62 16.53 -7.96 -2.88
C LEU A 62 17.53 -6.82 -2.64
N ASN A 63 18.67 -6.87 -3.34
CA ASN A 63 19.64 -5.79 -3.47
C ASN A 63 20.03 -5.57 -4.95
N GLU A 64 20.90 -4.59 -5.21
CA GLU A 64 21.35 -4.20 -6.56
C GLU A 64 22.06 -5.31 -7.37
N ASN A 65 22.53 -6.36 -6.70
CA ASN A 65 23.20 -7.51 -7.32
C ASN A 65 22.30 -8.76 -7.40
N SER A 66 21.00 -8.64 -7.11
CA SER A 66 20.10 -9.79 -7.15
C SER A 66 19.96 -10.34 -8.56
N GLU A 67 19.95 -11.66 -8.71
CA GLU A 67 19.73 -12.28 -10.00
C GLU A 67 18.28 -12.12 -10.46
N GLU A 68 18.05 -12.17 -11.78
CA GLU A 68 16.70 -12.05 -12.36
C GLU A 68 15.70 -13.06 -11.76
N LEU A 69 16.18 -14.29 -11.50
CA LEU A 69 15.37 -15.34 -10.87
C LEU A 69 14.94 -14.98 -9.44
N GLU A 70 15.82 -14.32 -8.67
CA GLU A 70 15.51 -13.88 -7.31
C GLU A 70 14.46 -12.76 -7.33
N VAL A 71 14.57 -11.83 -8.27
CA VAL A 71 13.58 -10.77 -8.49
C VAL A 71 12.23 -11.36 -8.89
N ALA A 72 12.21 -12.34 -9.79
CA ALA A 72 10.98 -13.02 -10.20
C ALA A 72 10.33 -13.76 -9.02
N PHE A 73 11.12 -14.48 -8.23
CA PHE A 73 10.64 -15.19 -7.05
C PHE A 73 10.06 -14.24 -6.00
N ALA A 74 10.76 -13.15 -5.68
CA ALA A 74 10.28 -12.12 -4.77
C ALA A 74 8.98 -11.45 -5.27
N SER A 75 8.86 -11.24 -6.59
CA SER A 75 7.64 -10.70 -7.19
C SER A 75 6.44 -11.63 -7.02
N ILE A 76 6.63 -12.95 -7.23
CA ILE A 76 5.60 -13.97 -6.99
C ILE A 76 5.18 -13.97 -5.52
N GLN A 77 6.15 -13.85 -4.61
CA GLN A 77 5.88 -13.79 -3.17
C GLN A 77 5.08 -12.54 -2.78
N LEU A 78 5.41 -11.38 -3.34
CA LEU A 78 4.69 -10.14 -3.11
C LEU A 78 3.24 -10.22 -3.61
N LEU A 79 3.02 -10.79 -4.80
CA LEU A 79 1.68 -11.04 -5.34
C LEU A 79 0.89 -12.00 -4.43
N SER A 80 1.54 -13.05 -3.94
CA SER A 80 0.92 -14.02 -3.02
C SER A 80 0.51 -13.36 -1.71
N PHE A 81 1.37 -12.51 -1.13
CA PHE A 81 1.06 -11.73 0.07
C PHE A 81 -0.20 -10.86 -0.13
N PHE A 82 -0.24 -10.05 -1.18
CA PHE A 82 -1.37 -9.15 -1.41
C PHE A 82 -2.67 -9.91 -1.71
N SER A 83 -2.59 -11.02 -2.46
CA SER A 83 -3.75 -11.86 -2.74
C SER A 83 -4.32 -12.49 -1.46
N ALA A 84 -3.46 -13.05 -0.60
CA ALA A 84 -3.87 -13.63 0.67
C ALA A 84 -4.47 -12.59 1.62
N ASN A 85 -3.83 -11.43 1.75
CA ASN A 85 -4.32 -10.33 2.58
C ASN A 85 -5.70 -9.83 2.11
N ALA A 86 -5.87 -9.60 0.80
CA ALA A 86 -7.14 -9.16 0.23
C ALA A 86 -8.26 -10.18 0.43
N SER A 87 -7.96 -11.47 0.28
CA SER A 87 -8.91 -12.56 0.54
C SER A 87 -9.34 -12.59 2.01
N CYS A 88 -8.39 -12.47 2.94
CA CYS A 88 -8.66 -12.41 4.37
C CYS A 88 -9.57 -11.24 4.73
N ILE A 89 -9.24 -10.02 4.29
CA ILE A 89 -10.04 -8.81 4.53
C ILE A 89 -11.47 -8.96 4.01
N LYS A 90 -11.62 -9.51 2.79
CA LYS A 90 -12.93 -9.79 2.21
C LYS A 90 -13.72 -10.82 3.03
N SER A 91 -13.06 -11.88 3.51
CA SER A 91 -13.69 -12.92 4.34
C SER A 91 -14.19 -12.38 5.69
N LYS A 92 -13.52 -11.36 6.22
CA LYS A 92 -13.94 -10.62 7.41
C LYS A 92 -15.06 -9.62 7.14
N GLY A 93 -15.55 -9.49 5.89
CA GLY A 93 -16.71 -8.67 5.56
C GLY A 93 -16.39 -7.22 5.16
N TRP A 94 -15.11 -6.89 4.94
CA TRP A 94 -14.69 -5.57 4.50
C TRP A 94 -14.57 -5.45 2.99
N ARG A 95 -14.87 -4.25 2.48
CA ARG A 95 -14.60 -3.85 1.10
C ARG A 95 -14.25 -2.36 1.02
N ILE A 96 -13.46 -1.98 0.02
CA ILE A 96 -13.24 -0.58 -0.32
C ILE A 96 -14.53 -0.03 -0.94
N LYS A 97 -14.89 1.20 -0.56
CA LYS A 97 -15.95 1.96 -1.23
C LYS A 97 -15.36 2.59 -2.50
N GLU A 98 -15.83 2.13 -3.66
CA GLU A 98 -15.50 2.70 -4.98
C GLU A 98 -16.02 4.13 -5.15
#